data_AF-A0A813S4M1-F1
#
_entry.id   AF-A0A813S4M1-F1
#
_cell.length_a   1.000
_cell.length_b   1.000
_cell.length_c   1.000
_cell.angle_alpha   90.00
_cell.angle_beta   90.00
_cell.angle_gamma   90.00
#
_symmetry.space_group_name_H-M   'P 1'
#
loop_
_entity.id
_entity.type
_entity.pdbx_description
1 polymer ?
#
loop_
_entity_poly.entity_id
_entity_poly.type
_entity_poly.pdbx_seq_one_letter_code
_entity_poly.pdbx_strand_id
1 'polypeptide(L)'
;MIYYVSHPWNKFEPFFPLYKSDNQQHLKILVPGGIGYIGSHCVIELVKVGYEPILVDNGCNSSLECLSRVEQIVGKKLIHYEIDILDVNQLERIFTEHTIFAILHLAALKSVGESIQKPLLYYRNNCMEKFGVKNFLFSSSATVYGSPQYLPLDEKHPCVGDQITNPYGKSKYVAEHILKDASIAHKDWNIVILRYFNPVGAHESGKIGEDPVGTPNNLMPYVAQVAVGRLPHVNVMGTDYDTPDGTGVRDYIHVVDLAIGHVAAMNKFKENCGLKIYNLGTGHGYSVLEMIKALEKASGRNIAFKNCPRRPGDLASVYADPQLAAKELNWTAKRGLDEMCMYKCLSIGFDEFHTRLWYNHCGLVGMVNNCPNMNER
;
A
#
# COMPACT_ATOMS: atom_id res chain seq x y z
N MET A 1 -16.70 36.57 24.33
CA MET A 1 -16.07 35.35 24.87
C MET A 1 -16.45 34.19 23.98
N ILE A 2 -15.54 33.81 23.09
CA ILE A 2 -15.72 32.70 22.15
C ILE A 2 -15.17 31.46 22.87
N TYR A 3 -16.06 30.55 23.26
CA TYR A 3 -15.65 29.25 23.81
C TYR A 3 -15.19 28.36 22.66
N TYR A 4 -13.88 28.09 22.62
CA TYR A 4 -13.32 27.01 21.80
C TYR A 4 -13.76 25.68 22.40
N VAL A 5 -14.68 24.99 21.72
CA VAL A 5 -14.98 23.59 21.99
C VAL A 5 -13.87 22.75 21.35
N SER A 6 -12.89 22.37 22.17
CA SER A 6 -11.83 21.43 21.81
C SER A 6 -12.44 20.10 21.37
N HIS A 7 -12.27 19.75 20.10
CA HIS A 7 -12.71 18.47 19.54
C HIS A 7 -11.86 17.31 20.14
N PRO A 8 -12.46 16.18 20.55
CA PRO A 8 -11.74 15.12 21.27
C PRO A 8 -10.86 14.18 20.40
N TRP A 9 -10.66 14.47 19.11
CA TRP A 9 -10.02 13.54 18.16
C TRP A 9 -8.51 13.77 17.91
N ASN A 10 -7.80 14.43 18.84
CA ASN A 10 -6.35 14.63 18.76
C ASN A 10 -5.52 13.60 19.56
N LYS A 11 -6.04 12.40 19.82
CA LYS A 11 -5.28 11.31 20.45
C LYS A 11 -4.95 10.19 19.46
N PHE A 12 -4.35 10.53 18.33
CA PHE A 12 -3.40 9.63 17.68
C PHE A 12 -2.00 10.03 18.16
N GLU A 13 -1.65 9.62 19.38
CA GLU A 13 -0.22 9.50 19.69
C GLU A 13 0.30 8.30 18.88
N PRO A 14 1.30 8.48 18.01
CA PRO A 14 1.95 7.34 17.38
C PRO A 14 2.55 6.50 18.49
N PHE A 15 1.91 5.37 18.79
CA PHE A 15 2.40 4.33 19.70
C PHE A 15 3.54 3.56 19.02
N PHE A 16 4.55 4.29 18.58
CA PHE A 16 5.89 3.81 18.36
C PHE A 16 6.72 4.51 19.43
N PRO A 17 7.57 3.83 20.21
CA PRO A 17 8.69 4.54 20.78
C PRO A 17 9.42 5.16 19.59
N LEU A 18 9.25 6.46 19.37
CA LEU A 18 10.13 7.26 18.54
C LEU A 18 11.49 7.08 19.19
N TYR A 19 12.25 6.09 18.71
CA TYR A 19 13.66 5.97 18.97
C TYR A 19 14.30 7.17 18.29
N LYS A 20 14.25 8.32 18.97
CA LYS A 20 15.16 9.43 18.73
C LYS A 20 16.52 8.97 19.21
N SER A 21 17.18 8.13 18.42
CA SER A 21 18.63 8.09 18.47
C SER A 21 19.11 9.33 17.73
N ASP A 22 19.86 10.19 18.40
CA ASP A 22 20.38 11.47 17.88
C ASP A 22 21.20 11.35 16.57
N ASN A 23 21.47 10.13 16.08
CA ASN A 23 22.16 9.83 14.82
C ASN A 23 21.27 9.55 13.59
N GLN A 24 19.94 9.59 13.70
CA GLN A 24 19.05 9.35 12.54
C GLN A 24 18.67 10.59 11.73
N GLN A 25 18.98 11.80 12.22
CA GLN A 25 18.80 13.01 11.45
C GLN A 25 19.70 12.93 10.20
N HIS A 26 19.12 13.00 9.00
CA HIS A 26 19.79 13.11 7.69
C HIS A 26 20.11 11.84 6.89
N LEU A 27 19.60 10.65 7.26
CA LEU A 27 19.77 9.47 6.38
C LEU A 27 18.90 9.59 5.11
N LYS A 28 19.55 9.65 3.95
CA LYS A 28 18.89 9.80 2.65
C LYS A 28 18.43 8.46 2.08
N ILE A 29 17.15 8.40 1.70
CA ILE A 29 16.51 7.19 1.17
C ILE A 29 16.12 7.45 -0.28
N LEU A 30 16.70 6.71 -1.22
CA LEU A 30 16.26 6.79 -2.61
C LEU A 30 14.93 6.06 -2.75
N VAL A 31 13.91 6.72 -3.29
CA VAL A 31 12.56 6.16 -3.44
C VAL A 31 12.13 6.19 -4.91
N PRO A 32 12.59 5.23 -5.74
CA PRO A 32 12.01 5.00 -7.06
C PRO A 32 10.51 4.72 -6.94
N GLY A 33 9.67 5.43 -7.71
CA GLY A 33 8.21 5.35 -7.61
C GLY A 33 7.64 6.21 -6.46
N GLY A 34 8.40 7.17 -5.95
CA GLY A 34 8.10 7.94 -4.74
C GLY A 34 6.86 8.82 -4.82
N ILE A 35 6.38 9.17 -6.02
CA ILE A 35 5.13 9.93 -6.22
C ILE A 35 3.97 9.04 -6.68
N GLY A 36 4.17 7.73 -6.74
CA GLY A 36 3.12 6.75 -6.98
C GLY A 36 2.21 6.53 -5.76
N TYR A 37 1.20 5.66 -5.91
CA TYR A 37 0.20 5.42 -4.86
C TYR A 37 0.82 4.98 -3.53
N ILE A 38 1.58 3.88 -3.50
CA ILE A 38 2.20 3.38 -2.25
C ILE A 38 3.38 4.28 -1.86
N GLY A 39 4.20 4.70 -2.82
CA GLY A 39 5.40 5.49 -2.57
C GLY A 39 5.14 6.83 -1.90
N SER A 40 4.10 7.55 -2.31
CA SER A 40 3.71 8.82 -1.68
C SER A 40 3.38 8.66 -0.20
N HIS A 41 2.73 7.56 0.19
CA HIS A 41 2.44 7.25 1.60
C HIS A 41 3.72 6.86 2.35
N CYS A 42 4.59 6.04 1.73
CA CYS A 42 5.90 5.71 2.32
C CYS A 42 6.75 6.96 2.55
N VAL A 43 6.78 7.91 1.61
CA VAL A 43 7.52 9.17 1.73
C VAL A 43 7.05 9.99 2.94
N ILE A 44 5.73 10.07 3.19
CA ILE A 44 5.19 10.74 4.36
C ILE A 44 5.69 10.06 5.65
N GLU A 45 5.58 8.74 5.74
CA GLU A 45 6.00 8.00 6.94
C GLU A 45 7.52 8.04 7.15
N LEU A 46 8.32 8.04 6.09
CA LEU A 46 9.77 8.25 6.15
C LEU A 46 10.12 9.62 6.76
N VAL A 47 9.46 10.68 6.28
CA VAL A 47 9.69 12.04 6.81
C VAL A 47 9.26 12.14 8.27
N LYS A 48 8.13 11.53 8.65
CA LYS A 48 7.63 11.53 10.04
C LYS A 48 8.66 10.95 11.03
N VAL A 49 9.45 9.96 10.61
CA VAL A 49 10.49 9.36 11.46
C VAL A 49 11.90 9.93 11.24
N GLY A 50 12.03 11.01 10.46
CA GLY A 50 13.28 11.77 10.32
C GLY A 50 14.18 11.38 9.14
N TYR A 51 13.77 10.46 8.27
CA TYR A 51 14.49 10.16 7.03
C TYR A 51 14.34 11.29 5.99
N GLU A 52 15.29 11.37 5.06
CA GLU A 52 15.28 12.30 3.93
C GLU A 52 15.03 11.55 2.62
N PRO A 53 13.77 11.40 2.17
CA PRO A 53 13.49 10.73 0.92
C PRO A 53 13.94 11.57 -0.28
N ILE A 54 14.56 10.90 -1.25
CA ILE A 54 14.91 11.41 -2.57
C ILE A 54 14.06 10.66 -3.58
N LEU A 55 13.10 11.33 -4.17
CA LEU A 55 12.09 10.71 -5.00
C LEU A 55 12.59 10.63 -6.44
N VAL A 56 12.43 9.46 -7.07
CA VAL A 56 12.72 9.25 -8.49
C VAL A 56 11.48 8.67 -9.15
N ASP A 57 10.96 9.33 -10.19
CA ASP A 57 9.76 8.86 -10.88
C ASP A 57 9.73 9.42 -12.30
N ASN A 58 9.24 8.65 -13.27
CA ASN A 58 9.17 9.07 -14.67
C ASN A 58 7.77 9.57 -15.08
N GLY A 59 6.82 9.65 -14.15
CA GLY A 59 5.48 10.18 -14.41
C GLY A 59 4.53 9.22 -15.16
N CYS A 60 4.96 8.00 -15.50
CA CYS A 60 4.17 7.10 -16.36
C CYS A 60 2.82 6.67 -15.76
N ASN A 61 2.71 6.65 -14.43
CA ASN A 61 1.49 6.28 -13.70
C ASN A 61 1.38 7.05 -12.36
N SER A 62 1.82 8.31 -12.39
CA SER A 62 1.88 9.22 -11.24
C SER A 62 1.67 10.66 -11.72
N SER A 63 1.59 11.62 -10.78
CA SER A 63 1.38 13.03 -11.11
C SER A 63 2.18 13.93 -10.17
N LEU A 64 2.75 15.03 -10.70
CA LEU A 64 3.44 16.05 -9.90
C LEU A 64 2.52 16.74 -8.88
N GLU A 65 1.20 16.68 -9.08
CA GLU A 65 0.21 17.10 -8.09
C GLU A 65 0.31 16.26 -6.81
N CYS A 66 0.63 14.96 -6.93
CA CYS A 66 0.87 14.08 -5.79
C CYS A 66 2.06 14.58 -4.95
N LEU A 67 3.17 14.94 -5.61
CA LEU A 67 4.34 15.54 -4.94
C LEU A 67 3.94 16.80 -4.17
N SER A 68 3.24 17.72 -4.81
CA SER A 68 2.80 18.98 -4.19
C SER A 68 1.94 18.72 -2.94
N ARG A 69 1.06 17.72 -2.97
CA ARG A 69 0.23 17.34 -1.82
C ARG A 69 1.01 16.64 -0.72
N VAL A 70 1.96 15.79 -1.07
CA VAL A 70 2.89 15.19 -0.11
C VAL A 70 3.68 16.29 0.61
N GLU A 71 4.25 17.26 -0.12
CA GLU A 71 4.98 18.40 0.46
C GLU A 71 4.10 19.24 1.40
N GLN A 72 2.83 19.45 1.05
CA GLN A 72 1.86 20.10 1.95
C GLN A 72 1.60 19.29 3.23
N ILE A 73 1.51 17.97 3.14
CA ILE A 73 1.28 17.09 4.29
C ILE A 73 2.50 17.11 5.22
N VAL A 74 3.71 17.02 4.66
CA VAL A 74 4.94 16.97 5.46
C VAL A 74 5.47 18.35 5.85
N GLY A 75 4.92 19.43 5.29
CA GLY A 75 5.29 20.81 5.61
C GLY A 75 6.67 21.24 5.10
N LYS A 76 7.25 20.52 4.12
CA LYS A 76 8.56 20.85 3.54
C LYS A 76 8.66 20.41 2.08
N LYS A 77 9.57 21.05 1.35
CA LYS A 77 9.96 20.64 -0.01
C LYS A 77 10.73 19.33 0.01
N LEU A 78 10.54 18.51 -1.02
CA LEU A 78 11.21 17.22 -1.18
C LEU A 78 12.09 17.24 -2.43
N ILE A 79 13.20 16.50 -2.37
CA ILE A 79 14.08 16.32 -3.53
C ILE A 79 13.40 15.33 -4.48
N HIS A 80 13.19 15.73 -5.72
CA HIS A 80 12.53 14.93 -6.76
C HIS A 80 13.31 15.02 -8.07
N TYR A 81 13.55 13.86 -8.68
CA TYR A 81 14.13 13.72 -10.01
C TYR A 81 13.11 13.06 -10.94
N GLU A 82 12.69 13.79 -11.97
CA GLU A 82 11.80 13.27 -13.01
C GLU A 82 12.62 12.49 -14.06
N ILE A 83 12.96 11.24 -13.75
CA ILE A 83 13.80 10.40 -14.60
C ILE A 83 13.30 8.95 -14.62
N ASP A 84 13.66 8.24 -15.68
CA ASP A 84 13.49 6.79 -15.73
C ASP A 84 14.66 6.11 -15.02
N ILE A 85 14.38 5.13 -14.15
CA ILE A 85 15.42 4.35 -13.45
C ILE A 85 16.29 3.51 -14.38
N LEU A 86 15.85 3.32 -15.64
CA LEU A 86 16.64 2.70 -16.70
C LEU A 86 17.67 3.65 -17.32
N ASP A 87 17.59 4.96 -17.03
CA ASP A 87 18.62 5.92 -17.41
C ASP A 87 19.78 5.88 -16.41
N VAL A 88 20.73 4.98 -16.69
CA VAL A 88 21.90 4.74 -15.85
C VAL A 88 22.73 6.01 -15.64
N ASN A 89 22.83 6.90 -16.64
CA ASN A 89 23.64 8.11 -16.54
C ASN A 89 23.01 9.12 -15.58
N GLN A 90 21.68 9.32 -15.68
CA GLN A 90 20.97 10.20 -14.75
C GLN A 90 20.93 9.62 -13.33
N LEU A 91 20.81 8.30 -13.21
CA LEU A 91 20.86 7.62 -11.93
C LEU A 91 22.25 7.73 -11.28
N GLU A 92 23.33 7.54 -12.05
CA GLU A 92 24.71 7.79 -11.62
C GLU A 92 24.88 9.19 -11.04
N ARG A 93 24.31 10.20 -11.71
CA ARG A 93 24.35 11.58 -11.23
C ARG A 93 23.73 11.72 -9.84
N ILE A 94 22.57 11.11 -9.58
CA ILE A 94 21.93 11.13 -8.25
C ILE A 94 22.85 10.55 -7.18
N PHE A 95 23.53 9.44 -7.48
CA PHE A 95 24.48 8.82 -6.55
C PHE A 95 25.77 9.63 -6.35
N THR A 96 26.15 10.49 -7.31
CA THR A 96 27.24 11.45 -7.10
C THR A 96 26.84 12.66 -6.28
N GLU A 97 25.58 13.12 -6.41
CA GLU A 97 25.06 14.30 -5.70
C GLU A 97 24.65 13.96 -4.25
N HIS A 98 24.43 12.68 -3.94
CA HIS A 98 23.87 12.25 -2.67
C HIS A 98 24.50 10.97 -2.12
N THR A 99 24.88 11.02 -0.84
CA THR A 99 25.18 9.81 -0.06
C THR A 99 23.88 9.09 0.32
N ILE A 100 23.51 8.07 -0.46
CA ILE A 100 22.30 7.28 -0.24
C ILE A 100 22.55 6.20 0.82
N PHE A 101 21.73 6.18 1.87
CA PHE A 101 21.77 5.16 2.92
C PHE A 101 21.06 3.86 2.52
N ALA A 102 19.89 3.97 1.89
CA ALA A 102 19.09 2.83 1.46
C ALA A 102 18.24 3.15 0.22
N ILE A 103 17.81 2.10 -0.48
CA ILE A 103 16.87 2.20 -1.60
C ILE A 103 15.55 1.56 -1.19
N LEU A 104 14.46 2.30 -1.35
CA LEU A 104 13.07 1.85 -1.21
C LEU A 104 12.47 1.69 -2.61
N HIS A 105 12.66 0.52 -3.23
CA HIS A 105 12.33 0.32 -4.64
C HIS A 105 10.84 -0.01 -4.84
N LEU A 106 10.05 1.01 -5.18
CA LEU A 106 8.61 0.92 -5.47
C LEU A 106 8.29 1.11 -6.97
N ALA A 107 9.24 1.57 -7.77
CA ALA A 107 9.11 1.72 -9.21
C ALA A 107 8.91 0.35 -9.88
N ALA A 108 7.67 0.02 -10.21
CA ALA A 108 7.33 -1.15 -10.98
C ALA A 108 6.01 -0.92 -11.70
N LEU A 109 5.90 -1.46 -12.91
CA LEU A 109 4.58 -1.67 -13.51
C LEU A 109 3.85 -2.75 -12.71
N LYS A 110 2.57 -2.51 -12.39
CA LYS A 110 1.82 -3.30 -11.39
C LYS A 110 0.53 -3.94 -11.90
N SER A 111 0.17 -3.74 -13.16
CA SER A 111 -1.10 -4.26 -13.70
C SER A 111 -0.94 -5.70 -14.17
N VAL A 112 -1.60 -6.63 -13.48
CA VAL A 112 -1.66 -8.05 -13.88
C VAL A 112 -2.13 -8.20 -15.33
N GLY A 113 -3.23 -7.52 -15.70
CA GLY A 113 -3.80 -7.59 -17.04
C GLY A 113 -2.88 -7.02 -18.14
N GLU A 114 -2.23 -5.88 -17.88
CA GLU A 114 -1.29 -5.28 -18.85
C GLU A 114 -0.03 -6.14 -19.01
N SER A 115 0.47 -6.72 -17.92
CA SER A 115 1.68 -7.54 -17.94
C SER A 115 1.58 -8.73 -18.90
N ILE A 116 0.37 -9.32 -19.04
CA ILE A 116 0.08 -10.39 -20.01
C ILE A 116 0.33 -9.91 -21.45
N GLN A 117 0.03 -8.65 -21.73
CA GLN A 117 0.17 -8.06 -23.07
C GLN A 117 1.59 -7.54 -23.34
N LYS A 118 2.34 -7.11 -22.31
CA LYS A 118 3.66 -6.45 -22.43
C LYS A 118 4.72 -7.04 -21.49
N PRO A 119 5.10 -8.32 -21.61
CA PRO A 119 5.95 -8.99 -20.62
C PRO A 119 7.40 -8.44 -20.54
N LEU A 120 8.02 -8.10 -21.68
CA LEU A 120 9.42 -7.61 -21.71
C LEU A 120 9.62 -6.28 -20.98
N LEU A 121 8.59 -5.41 -21.00
CA LEU A 121 8.60 -4.14 -20.29
C LEU A 121 8.64 -4.33 -18.76
N TYR A 122 7.98 -5.37 -18.25
CA TYR A 122 7.92 -5.67 -16.81
C TYR A 122 9.22 -6.29 -16.25
N TYR A 123 10.03 -6.98 -17.08
CA TYR A 123 11.31 -7.57 -16.63
C TYR A 123 12.45 -6.55 -16.57
N ARG A 124 12.52 -5.62 -17.53
CA ARG A 124 13.63 -4.65 -17.63
C ARG A 124 13.65 -3.65 -16.46
N ASN A 125 12.49 -3.27 -15.93
CA ASN A 125 12.33 -2.18 -14.97
C ASN A 125 12.82 -2.48 -13.53
N ASN A 126 13.17 -3.73 -13.17
CA ASN A 126 13.23 -4.15 -11.76
C ASN A 126 14.63 -4.43 -11.17
N CYS A 127 15.75 -4.13 -11.84
CA CYS A 127 17.10 -4.49 -11.36
C CYS A 127 18.05 -3.27 -11.20
N MET A 128 18.71 -3.12 -10.04
CA MET A 128 19.65 -2.03 -9.73
C MET A 128 20.89 -2.54 -8.95
N GLU A 129 21.95 -2.98 -9.63
CA GLU A 129 23.16 -3.55 -8.98
C GLU A 129 24.33 -2.53 -8.83
N LYS A 130 24.35 -1.45 -9.63
CA LYS A 130 25.58 -0.69 -9.91
C LYS A 130 26.08 0.28 -8.82
N PHE A 131 25.33 0.53 -7.74
CA PHE A 131 25.52 1.76 -6.94
C PHE A 131 26.04 1.59 -5.50
N GLY A 132 26.51 0.40 -5.12
CA GLY A 132 27.19 0.18 -3.83
C GLY A 132 26.33 0.40 -2.57
N VAL A 133 25.02 0.66 -2.71
CA VAL A 133 24.09 0.74 -1.59
C VAL A 133 23.77 -0.67 -1.09
N LYS A 134 24.10 -0.90 0.18
CA LYS A 134 23.96 -2.22 0.81
C LYS A 134 22.58 -2.46 1.41
N ASN A 135 21.80 -1.41 1.65
CA ASN A 135 20.48 -1.50 2.24
C ASN A 135 19.40 -1.37 1.16
N PHE A 136 18.70 -2.46 0.90
CA PHE A 136 17.71 -2.54 -0.17
C PHE A 136 16.37 -3.05 0.37
N LEU A 137 15.31 -2.30 0.13
CA LEU A 137 13.94 -2.72 0.41
C LEU A 137 13.20 -2.88 -0.91
N PHE A 138 12.73 -4.08 -1.18
CA PHE A 138 12.04 -4.43 -2.42
C PHE A 138 10.54 -4.62 -2.22
N SER A 139 9.79 -3.99 -3.12
CA SER A 139 8.34 -4.13 -3.24
C SER A 139 7.96 -5.39 -4.01
N SER A 140 7.72 -6.50 -3.32
CA SER A 140 7.19 -7.74 -3.89
C SER A 140 5.66 -7.82 -3.72
N SER A 141 5.08 -8.99 -3.98
CA SER A 141 3.63 -9.19 -4.04
C SER A 141 3.26 -10.62 -3.68
N ALA A 142 2.11 -10.82 -3.05
CA ALA A 142 1.53 -12.13 -2.78
C ALA A 142 1.33 -12.98 -4.05
N THR A 143 1.34 -12.36 -5.24
CA THR A 143 1.28 -13.09 -6.52
C THR A 143 2.43 -14.07 -6.73
N VAL A 144 3.56 -13.92 -6.01
CA VAL A 144 4.70 -14.87 -6.11
C VAL A 144 4.36 -16.26 -5.55
N TYR A 145 3.35 -16.36 -4.68
CA TYR A 145 2.84 -17.63 -4.16
C TYR A 145 2.02 -18.41 -5.18
N GLY A 146 1.50 -17.75 -6.24
CA GLY A 146 0.57 -18.34 -7.19
C GLY A 146 -0.67 -18.89 -6.50
N SER A 147 -1.16 -20.05 -6.95
CA SER A 147 -2.30 -20.74 -6.31
C SER A 147 -1.91 -21.25 -4.92
N PRO A 148 -2.58 -20.81 -3.83
CA PRO A 148 -2.29 -21.26 -2.48
C PRO A 148 -2.45 -22.78 -2.32
N GLN A 149 -1.48 -23.41 -1.64
CA GLN A 149 -1.59 -24.81 -1.20
C GLN A 149 -2.30 -24.90 0.16
N TYR A 150 -2.19 -23.84 0.96
CA TYR A 150 -2.90 -23.65 2.22
C TYR A 150 -3.12 -22.15 2.47
N LEU A 151 -4.05 -21.85 3.37
CA LEU A 151 -4.34 -20.50 3.85
C LEU A 151 -4.41 -20.52 5.39
N PRO A 152 -3.98 -19.46 6.09
CA PRO A 152 -3.33 -18.25 5.56
C PRO A 152 -1.92 -18.50 4.98
N LEU A 153 -1.43 -17.61 4.12
CA LEU A 153 -0.10 -17.69 3.49
C LEU A 153 0.97 -17.13 4.43
N ASP A 154 1.86 -17.99 4.95
CA ASP A 154 3.09 -17.55 5.63
C ASP A 154 4.27 -17.40 4.63
N GLU A 155 5.42 -16.91 5.09
CA GLU A 155 6.60 -16.72 4.22
C GLU A 155 7.35 -18.03 3.89
N LYS A 156 7.01 -19.14 4.55
CA LYS A 156 7.54 -20.48 4.25
C LYS A 156 6.76 -21.14 3.11
N HIS A 157 5.56 -20.64 2.79
CA HIS A 157 4.79 -21.12 1.66
C HIS A 157 5.63 -21.06 0.37
N PRO A 158 5.66 -22.13 -0.43
CA PRO A 158 6.46 -22.17 -1.65
C PRO A 158 6.01 -21.07 -2.62
N CYS A 159 6.99 -20.40 -3.24
CA CYS A 159 6.74 -19.63 -4.45
C CYS A 159 6.74 -20.57 -5.65
N VAL A 160 5.76 -20.45 -6.53
CA VAL A 160 5.50 -21.49 -7.54
C VAL A 160 6.10 -21.20 -8.92
N GLY A 161 6.96 -20.17 -9.03
CA GLY A 161 7.75 -19.85 -10.22
C GLY A 161 6.96 -19.85 -11.52
N ASP A 162 7.19 -20.85 -12.37
CA ASP A 162 6.53 -20.97 -13.68
C ASP A 162 5.01 -21.10 -13.61
N GLN A 163 4.48 -21.61 -12.49
CA GLN A 163 3.04 -21.77 -12.25
C GLN A 163 2.35 -20.44 -11.88
N ILE A 164 3.11 -19.35 -11.72
CA ILE A 164 2.52 -18.02 -11.54
C ILE A 164 1.75 -17.66 -12.82
N THR A 165 0.46 -17.35 -12.65
CA THR A 165 -0.50 -17.24 -13.76
C THR A 165 -0.42 -15.95 -14.56
N ASN A 166 0.45 -15.00 -14.17
CA ASN A 166 0.57 -13.71 -14.82
C ASN A 166 2.01 -13.14 -14.84
N PRO A 167 2.41 -12.39 -15.89
CA PRO A 167 3.77 -11.86 -16.00
C PRO A 167 4.18 -10.86 -14.92
N TYR A 168 3.26 -10.10 -14.32
CA TYR A 168 3.55 -9.23 -13.18
C TYR A 168 4.07 -10.03 -11.99
N GLY A 169 3.37 -11.12 -11.62
CA GLY A 169 3.83 -12.01 -10.56
C GLY A 169 5.15 -12.69 -10.91
N LYS A 170 5.35 -13.08 -12.17
CA LYS A 170 6.62 -13.65 -12.64
C LYS A 170 7.77 -12.64 -12.53
N SER A 171 7.56 -11.38 -12.88
CA SER A 171 8.63 -10.36 -12.78
C SER A 171 9.01 -10.09 -11.33
N LYS A 172 8.06 -10.11 -10.38
CA LYS A 172 8.34 -10.05 -8.94
C LYS A 172 9.09 -11.29 -8.46
N TYR A 173 8.68 -12.49 -8.88
CA TYR A 173 9.36 -13.74 -8.55
C TYR A 173 10.82 -13.75 -9.04
N VAL A 174 11.07 -13.32 -10.28
CA VAL A 174 12.43 -13.21 -10.85
C VAL A 174 13.25 -12.18 -10.07
N ALA A 175 12.70 -11.01 -9.76
CA ALA A 175 13.38 -10.00 -8.95
C ALA A 175 13.73 -10.53 -7.55
N GLU A 176 12.85 -11.29 -6.90
CA GLU A 176 13.18 -11.94 -5.62
C GLU A 176 14.33 -12.93 -5.74
N HIS A 177 14.44 -13.68 -6.85
CA HIS A 177 15.56 -14.61 -7.07
C HIS A 177 16.87 -13.88 -7.29
N ILE A 178 16.88 -12.82 -8.11
CA ILE A 178 18.05 -11.97 -8.32
C ILE A 178 18.54 -11.40 -6.98
N LEU A 179 17.62 -10.92 -6.14
CA LEU A 179 17.95 -10.38 -4.82
C LEU A 179 18.45 -11.47 -3.85
N LYS A 180 17.90 -12.69 -3.92
CA LYS A 180 18.42 -13.84 -3.15
C LYS A 180 19.84 -14.18 -3.56
N ASP A 181 20.12 -14.26 -4.85
CA ASP A 181 21.47 -14.54 -5.37
C ASP A 181 22.45 -13.42 -4.98
N ALA A 182 22.04 -12.16 -5.07
CA ALA A 182 22.81 -11.02 -4.59
C ALA A 182 23.13 -11.13 -3.09
N SER A 183 22.18 -11.54 -2.25
CA SER A 183 22.43 -11.77 -0.81
C SER A 183 23.39 -12.93 -0.53
N ILE A 184 23.49 -13.90 -1.44
CA ILE A 184 24.44 -15.01 -1.34
C ILE A 184 25.84 -14.50 -1.67
N ALA A 185 25.99 -13.73 -2.75
CA ALA A 185 27.25 -13.17 -3.22
C ALA A 185 27.80 -12.07 -2.30
N HIS A 186 26.91 -11.23 -1.74
CA HIS A 186 27.27 -10.07 -0.92
C HIS A 186 26.71 -10.21 0.50
N LYS A 187 27.50 -10.84 1.38
CA LYS A 187 27.10 -11.13 2.78
C LYS A 187 26.92 -9.89 3.65
N ASP A 188 27.44 -8.76 3.23
CA ASP A 188 27.34 -7.46 3.88
C ASP A 188 26.13 -6.63 3.39
N TRP A 189 25.29 -7.17 2.50
CA TRP A 189 24.06 -6.53 2.07
C TRP A 189 22.89 -6.87 2.98
N ASN A 190 22.07 -5.86 3.24
CA ASN A 190 20.78 -5.98 3.91
C ASN A 190 19.68 -5.84 2.87
N ILE A 191 18.99 -6.94 2.60
CA ILE A 191 17.91 -7.01 1.62
C ILE A 191 16.63 -7.40 2.35
N VAL A 192 15.64 -6.52 2.33
CA VAL A 192 14.31 -6.79 2.86
C VAL A 192 13.31 -6.83 1.73
N ILE A 193 12.65 -7.98 1.55
CA ILE A 193 11.62 -8.19 0.55
C ILE A 193 10.26 -8.15 1.25
N LEU A 194 9.40 -7.24 0.84
CA LEU A 194 8.05 -7.13 1.39
C LEU A 194 7.03 -7.60 0.37
N ARG A 195 6.31 -8.68 0.68
CA ARG A 195 5.24 -9.24 -0.16
C ARG A 195 3.92 -8.61 0.26
N TYR A 196 3.46 -7.64 -0.52
CA TYR A 196 2.18 -6.98 -0.23
C TYR A 196 1.02 -7.85 -0.68
N PHE A 197 -0.10 -7.73 0.02
CA PHE A 197 -1.38 -8.26 -0.43
C PHE A 197 -2.11 -7.20 -1.25
N ASN A 198 -3.29 -6.73 -0.84
CA ASN A 198 -4.09 -5.80 -1.63
C ASN A 198 -4.20 -4.42 -0.98
N PRO A 199 -3.22 -3.51 -1.18
CA PRO A 199 -3.26 -2.18 -0.59
C PRO A 199 -4.41 -1.32 -1.12
N VAL A 200 -5.17 -0.72 -0.20
CA VAL A 200 -6.36 0.12 -0.46
C VAL A 200 -6.44 1.29 0.53
N GLY A 201 -7.38 2.20 0.34
CA GLY A 201 -7.55 3.39 1.19
C GLY A 201 -6.79 4.62 0.68
N ALA A 202 -6.51 5.53 1.59
CA ALA A 202 -5.86 6.81 1.33
C ALA A 202 -5.31 7.42 2.63
N HIS A 203 -4.53 8.49 2.52
CA HIS A 203 -4.05 9.22 3.69
C HIS A 203 -5.23 9.94 4.39
N GLU A 204 -5.20 10.01 5.72
CA GLU A 204 -6.26 10.59 6.56
C GLU A 204 -6.61 12.04 6.22
N SER A 205 -5.70 12.77 5.57
CA SER A 205 -5.95 14.14 5.10
C SER A 205 -6.94 14.23 3.92
N GLY A 206 -7.23 13.12 3.23
CA GLY A 206 -7.95 13.11 1.96
C GLY A 206 -7.18 13.68 0.75
N LYS A 207 -6.02 14.31 0.96
CA LYS A 207 -5.27 14.97 -0.14
C LYS A 207 -4.64 13.97 -1.11
N ILE A 208 -4.13 12.84 -0.64
CA ILE A 208 -3.51 11.80 -1.47
C ILE A 208 -4.27 10.47 -1.36
N GLY A 209 -4.26 9.71 -2.45
CA GLY A 209 -4.92 8.40 -2.57
C GLY A 209 -4.61 7.76 -3.93
N GLU A 210 -5.17 6.59 -4.21
CA GLU A 210 -5.00 5.97 -5.53
C GLU A 210 -5.86 6.69 -6.59
N ASP A 211 -5.20 7.26 -7.60
CA ASP A 211 -5.83 7.94 -8.74
C ASP A 211 -5.30 7.35 -10.07
N PRO A 212 -5.80 6.17 -10.50
CA PRO A 212 -5.31 5.51 -11.71
C PRO A 212 -5.81 6.22 -12.96
N VAL A 213 -4.95 6.29 -13.98
CA VAL A 213 -5.33 6.80 -15.31
C VAL A 213 -6.23 5.78 -16.03
N GLY A 214 -7.37 6.24 -16.53
CA GLY A 214 -8.32 5.41 -17.27
C GLY A 214 -9.19 4.50 -16.39
N THR A 215 -9.69 3.42 -16.98
CA THR A 215 -10.51 2.43 -16.26
C THR A 215 -9.63 1.64 -15.29
N PRO A 216 -9.91 1.64 -13.98
CA PRO A 216 -9.07 0.96 -13.01
C PRO A 216 -9.06 -0.55 -13.21
N ASN A 217 -7.90 -1.19 -13.04
CA ASN A 217 -7.78 -2.64 -13.06
C ASN A 217 -8.02 -3.29 -11.68
N ASN A 218 -7.88 -2.50 -10.61
CA ASN A 218 -8.02 -2.93 -9.21
C ASN A 218 -9.45 -2.68 -8.71
N LEU A 219 -9.93 -3.51 -7.77
CA LEU A 219 -11.31 -3.46 -7.30
C LEU A 219 -11.66 -2.11 -6.64
N MET A 220 -10.95 -1.72 -5.57
CA MET A 220 -11.26 -0.51 -4.80
C MET A 220 -11.42 0.76 -5.67
N PRO A 221 -10.47 1.14 -6.55
CA PRO A 221 -10.66 2.31 -7.40
C PRO A 221 -11.81 2.14 -8.41
N TYR A 222 -12.12 0.92 -8.87
CA TYR A 222 -13.27 0.67 -9.74
C TYR A 222 -14.59 0.92 -8.99
N VAL A 223 -14.73 0.35 -7.79
CA VAL A 223 -15.90 0.51 -6.91
C VAL A 223 -16.08 2.00 -6.56
N ALA A 224 -14.97 2.70 -6.26
CA ALA A 224 -14.96 4.14 -6.02
C ALA A 224 -15.44 4.96 -7.23
N GLN A 225 -15.04 4.60 -8.46
CA GLN A 225 -15.51 5.28 -9.68
C GLN A 225 -17.02 5.10 -9.91
N VAL A 226 -17.59 3.96 -9.52
CA VAL A 226 -19.05 3.75 -9.54
C VAL A 226 -19.73 4.62 -8.48
N ALA A 227 -19.18 4.67 -7.26
CA ALA A 227 -19.73 5.48 -6.18
C ALA A 227 -19.80 6.99 -6.53
N VAL A 228 -18.81 7.53 -7.26
CA VAL A 228 -18.82 8.92 -7.74
C VAL A 228 -19.57 9.12 -9.07
N GLY A 229 -20.22 8.07 -9.59
CA GLY A 229 -21.04 8.14 -10.81
C GLY A 229 -20.26 8.21 -12.13
N ARG A 230 -18.96 7.92 -12.13
CA ARG A 230 -18.13 7.88 -13.36
C ARG A 230 -18.31 6.58 -14.16
N LEU A 231 -18.62 5.49 -13.47
CA LEU A 231 -18.92 4.19 -14.08
C LEU A 231 -20.33 3.74 -13.67
N PRO A 232 -21.07 3.02 -14.53
CA PRO A 232 -22.46 2.68 -14.27
C PRO A 232 -22.65 1.54 -13.26
N HIS A 233 -21.69 0.61 -13.18
CA HIS A 233 -21.76 -0.54 -12.29
C HIS A 233 -20.36 -1.18 -12.11
N VAL A 234 -20.15 -1.94 -11.04
CA VAL A 234 -18.97 -2.79 -10.85
C VAL A 234 -19.13 -4.10 -11.62
N ASN A 235 -18.08 -4.58 -12.28
CA ASN A 235 -18.05 -5.92 -12.87
C ASN A 235 -17.51 -6.93 -11.85
N VAL A 236 -18.37 -7.76 -11.27
CA VAL A 236 -17.97 -8.82 -10.33
C VAL A 236 -17.53 -10.04 -11.15
N MET A 237 -16.22 -10.28 -11.20
CA MET A 237 -15.60 -11.30 -12.04
C MET A 237 -15.65 -12.68 -11.35
N GLY A 238 -16.68 -13.46 -11.63
CA GLY A 238 -16.93 -14.77 -11.04
C GLY A 238 -17.73 -14.72 -9.73
N THR A 239 -18.74 -15.58 -9.64
CA THR A 239 -19.65 -15.70 -8.48
C THR A 239 -19.88 -17.16 -8.08
N ASP A 240 -18.96 -18.02 -8.48
CA ASP A 240 -19.01 -19.48 -8.36
C ASP A 240 -17.69 -20.06 -7.79
N TYR A 241 -16.85 -19.21 -7.18
CA TYR A 241 -15.68 -19.66 -6.43
C TYR A 241 -16.10 -20.42 -5.16
N ASP A 242 -15.21 -21.28 -4.66
CA ASP A 242 -15.38 -21.94 -3.37
C ASP A 242 -15.06 -20.96 -2.22
N THR A 243 -15.96 -19.99 -2.04
CA THR A 243 -15.91 -18.92 -1.04
C THR A 243 -17.32 -18.65 -0.49
N PRO A 244 -17.47 -18.03 0.69
CA PRO A 244 -18.78 -17.90 1.35
C PRO A 244 -19.89 -17.25 0.51
N ASP A 245 -19.55 -16.31 -0.39
CA ASP A 245 -20.48 -15.62 -1.28
C ASP A 245 -20.25 -15.90 -2.77
N GLY A 246 -19.38 -16.86 -3.09
CA GLY A 246 -18.99 -17.23 -4.45
C GLY A 246 -18.04 -16.25 -5.14
N THR A 247 -17.70 -15.11 -4.54
CA THR A 247 -16.80 -14.11 -5.14
C THR A 247 -15.37 -14.22 -4.59
N GLY A 248 -14.40 -13.64 -5.30
CA GLY A 248 -13.00 -13.70 -4.90
C GLY A 248 -12.73 -13.04 -3.55
N VAL A 249 -11.96 -13.70 -2.69
CA VAL A 249 -11.56 -13.21 -1.35
C VAL A 249 -10.11 -12.76 -1.37
N ARG A 250 -9.84 -11.57 -0.85
CA ARG A 250 -8.49 -10.96 -0.80
C ARG A 250 -8.21 -10.33 0.56
N ASP A 251 -6.96 -10.36 0.99
CA ASP A 251 -6.48 -9.58 2.14
C ASP A 251 -6.24 -8.13 1.72
N TYR A 252 -7.23 -7.29 1.98
CA TYR A 252 -7.11 -5.85 1.81
C TYR A 252 -6.37 -5.25 3.00
N ILE A 253 -5.36 -4.44 2.72
CA ILE A 253 -4.56 -3.75 3.73
C ILE A 253 -4.60 -2.25 3.49
N HIS A 254 -4.72 -1.46 4.57
CA HIS A 254 -4.70 -0.01 4.44
C HIS A 254 -3.31 0.49 3.99
N VAL A 255 -3.26 1.37 2.99
CA VAL A 255 -2.00 1.85 2.40
C VAL A 255 -1.09 2.56 3.41
N VAL A 256 -1.65 3.27 4.39
CA VAL A 256 -0.87 3.86 5.48
C VAL A 256 -0.29 2.78 6.41
N ASP A 257 -1.02 1.71 6.72
CA ASP A 257 -0.45 0.60 7.51
C ASP A 257 0.70 -0.06 6.76
N LEU A 258 0.51 -0.25 5.46
CA LEU A 258 1.56 -0.74 4.57
C LEU A 258 2.79 0.18 4.57
N ALA A 259 2.61 1.49 4.45
CA ALA A 259 3.70 2.47 4.49
C ALA A 259 4.47 2.45 5.81
N ILE A 260 3.75 2.36 6.94
CA ILE A 260 4.35 2.18 8.27
C ILE A 260 5.14 0.86 8.33
N GLY A 261 4.67 -0.19 7.68
CA GLY A 261 5.36 -1.48 7.57
C GLY A 261 6.72 -1.37 6.87
N HIS A 262 6.86 -0.47 5.90
CA HIS A 262 8.15 -0.19 5.26
C HIS A 262 9.13 0.45 6.25
N VAL A 263 8.67 1.45 7.00
CA VAL A 263 9.49 2.11 8.01
C VAL A 263 9.92 1.13 9.10
N ALA A 264 9.01 0.26 9.55
CA ALA A 264 9.32 -0.80 10.50
C ALA A 264 10.38 -1.78 9.96
N ALA A 265 10.22 -2.22 8.70
CA ALA A 265 11.16 -3.09 8.00
C ALA A 265 12.57 -2.48 7.86
N MET A 266 12.67 -1.17 7.66
CA MET A 266 13.98 -0.49 7.55
C MET A 266 14.81 -0.55 8.82
N ASN A 267 14.20 -0.76 10.00
CA ASN A 267 14.97 -0.95 11.23
C ASN A 267 15.86 -2.20 11.18
N LYS A 268 15.53 -3.19 10.34
CA LYS A 268 16.36 -4.39 10.13
C LYS A 268 17.71 -4.10 9.51
N PHE A 269 17.87 -2.98 8.80
CA PHE A 269 19.18 -2.56 8.29
C PHE A 269 20.20 -2.30 9.41
N LYS A 270 19.74 -1.89 10.60
CA LYS A 270 20.62 -1.66 11.76
C LYS A 270 21.14 -2.96 12.38
N GLU A 271 20.45 -4.07 12.13
CA GLU A 271 20.76 -5.39 12.66
C GLU A 271 21.70 -6.19 11.74
N ASN A 272 22.12 -5.62 10.60
CA ASN A 272 22.80 -6.34 9.53
C ASN A 272 22.05 -7.63 9.14
N CYS A 273 20.76 -7.49 8.85
CA CYS A 273 19.82 -8.59 8.76
C CYS A 273 20.08 -9.60 7.62
N GLY A 274 20.99 -9.32 6.70
CA GLY A 274 21.15 -10.12 5.48
C GLY A 274 19.86 -10.06 4.67
N LEU A 275 19.39 -11.23 4.20
CA LEU A 275 18.09 -11.35 3.53
C LEU A 275 16.95 -11.61 4.52
N LYS A 276 15.91 -10.77 4.47
CA LYS A 276 14.64 -10.98 5.16
C LYS A 276 13.45 -10.85 4.21
N ILE A 277 12.42 -11.65 4.43
CA ILE A 277 11.20 -11.66 3.63
C ILE A 277 10.00 -11.59 4.59
N TYR A 278 9.06 -10.70 4.32
CA TYR A 278 7.87 -10.51 5.16
C TYR A 278 6.60 -10.35 4.31
N ASN A 279 5.52 -10.98 4.74
CA ASN A 279 4.17 -10.71 4.28
C ASN A 279 3.64 -9.47 4.99
N LEU A 280 3.18 -8.48 4.22
CA LEU A 280 2.44 -7.34 4.75
C LEU A 280 0.98 -7.42 4.31
N GLY A 281 0.17 -7.98 5.21
CA GLY A 281 -1.28 -8.13 5.11
C GLY A 281 -1.92 -7.99 6.48
N THR A 282 -3.25 -8.05 6.54
CA THR A 282 -4.03 -8.01 7.78
C THR A 282 -4.23 -9.40 8.37
N GLY A 283 -4.13 -10.44 7.53
CA GLY A 283 -4.53 -11.81 7.84
C GLY A 283 -6.04 -12.04 7.77
N HIS A 284 -6.81 -11.04 7.34
CA HIS A 284 -8.25 -11.14 7.15
C HIS A 284 -8.61 -11.01 5.67
N GLY A 285 -9.27 -12.02 5.12
CA GLY A 285 -9.76 -12.00 3.74
C GLY A 285 -11.18 -11.44 3.68
N TYR A 286 -11.43 -10.47 2.79
CA TYR A 286 -12.76 -10.00 2.44
C TYR A 286 -13.08 -10.34 0.98
N SER A 287 -14.34 -10.69 0.73
CA SER A 287 -14.91 -10.92 -0.60
C SER A 287 -15.10 -9.62 -1.41
N VAL A 288 -15.37 -9.78 -2.71
CA VAL A 288 -15.71 -8.64 -3.59
C VAL A 288 -16.98 -7.96 -3.11
N LEU A 289 -18.01 -8.72 -2.69
CA LEU A 289 -19.27 -8.13 -2.25
C LEU A 289 -19.15 -7.45 -0.88
N GLU A 290 -18.31 -7.95 0.03
CA GLU A 290 -18.01 -7.26 1.28
C GLU A 290 -17.34 -5.90 1.03
N MET A 291 -16.39 -5.82 0.09
CA MET A 291 -15.78 -4.55 -0.32
C MET A 291 -16.81 -3.56 -0.90
N ILE A 292 -17.70 -4.03 -1.77
CA ILE A 292 -18.77 -3.20 -2.36
C ILE A 292 -19.68 -2.67 -1.25
N LYS A 293 -20.14 -3.54 -0.34
CA LYS A 293 -21.01 -3.16 0.79
C LYS A 293 -20.33 -2.17 1.73
N ALA A 294 -19.04 -2.37 2.03
CA ALA A 294 -18.29 -1.46 2.89
C ALA A 294 -18.10 -0.07 2.25
N LEU A 295 -17.86 0.00 0.94
CA LEU A 295 -17.76 1.28 0.25
C LEU A 295 -19.14 1.96 0.07
N GLU A 296 -20.20 1.19 -0.16
CA GLU A 296 -21.58 1.69 -0.17
C GLU A 296 -21.95 2.31 1.18
N LYS A 297 -21.65 1.60 2.28
CA LYS A 297 -21.79 2.10 3.65
C LYS A 297 -20.99 3.39 3.87
N ALA A 298 -19.72 3.43 3.47
CA ALA A 298 -18.85 4.59 3.70
C ALA A 298 -19.22 5.83 2.84
N SER A 299 -19.71 5.60 1.62
CA SER A 299 -20.07 6.68 0.69
C SER A 299 -21.51 7.18 0.86
N GLY A 300 -22.39 6.38 1.47
CA GLY A 300 -23.83 6.64 1.49
C GLY A 300 -24.47 6.59 0.09
N ARG A 301 -23.81 5.94 -0.88
CA ARG A 301 -24.28 5.79 -2.27
C ARG A 301 -24.53 4.33 -2.59
N ASN A 302 -25.63 4.06 -3.26
CA ASN A 302 -25.88 2.74 -3.85
C ASN A 302 -24.79 2.43 -4.90
N ILE A 303 -24.14 1.27 -4.78
CA ILE A 303 -23.10 0.83 -5.72
C ILE A 303 -23.65 -0.35 -6.53
N ALA A 304 -24.15 -0.04 -7.72
CA ALA A 304 -24.61 -1.05 -8.65
C ALA A 304 -23.47 -1.99 -9.07
N PHE A 305 -23.75 -3.27 -9.23
CA PHE A 305 -22.81 -4.25 -9.77
C PHE A 305 -23.52 -5.27 -10.67
N LYS A 306 -22.75 -5.94 -11.52
CA LYS A 306 -23.22 -7.05 -12.36
C LYS A 306 -22.27 -8.23 -12.27
N ASN A 307 -22.84 -9.43 -12.35
CA ASN A 307 -22.06 -10.67 -12.39
C ASN A 307 -21.46 -10.85 -13.79
N CYS A 308 -20.18 -11.21 -13.85
CA CYS A 308 -19.44 -11.47 -15.07
C CYS A 308 -18.71 -12.82 -14.95
N PRO A 309 -18.30 -13.44 -16.08
CA PRO A 309 -17.45 -14.62 -16.04
C PRO A 309 -16.17 -14.37 -15.23
N ARG A 310 -15.56 -15.45 -14.71
CA ARG A 310 -14.25 -15.38 -14.05
C ARG A 310 -13.22 -14.73 -14.97
N ARG A 311 -12.41 -13.82 -14.42
CA ARG A 311 -11.28 -13.26 -15.14
C ARG A 311 -10.13 -14.28 -15.13
N PRO A 312 -9.53 -14.62 -16.28
CA PRO A 312 -8.43 -15.58 -16.34
C PRO A 312 -7.29 -15.21 -15.38
N GLY A 313 -6.83 -16.18 -14.59
CA GLY A 313 -5.76 -16.01 -13.61
C GLY A 313 -6.20 -15.57 -12.22
N ASP A 314 -7.46 -15.15 -12.01
CA ASP A 314 -7.97 -14.82 -10.67
C ASP A 314 -8.21 -16.08 -9.82
N LEU A 315 -7.66 -16.06 -8.62
CA LEU A 315 -7.76 -17.11 -7.61
C LEU A 315 -8.99 -16.91 -6.71
N ALA A 316 -9.47 -17.99 -6.08
CA ALA A 316 -10.60 -17.93 -5.15
C ALA A 316 -10.27 -17.08 -3.92
N SER A 317 -9.31 -17.52 -3.10
CA SER A 317 -8.95 -16.87 -1.82
C SER A 317 -7.45 -16.70 -1.70
N VAL A 318 -7.00 -15.50 -1.28
CA VAL A 318 -5.59 -15.19 -1.01
C VAL A 318 -5.50 -14.22 0.16
N TYR A 319 -4.95 -14.65 1.30
CA TYR A 319 -4.75 -13.81 2.48
C TYR A 319 -3.53 -14.23 3.32
N ALA A 320 -2.95 -13.29 4.05
CA ALA A 320 -1.65 -13.43 4.70
C ALA A 320 -1.73 -14.16 6.04
N ASP A 321 -0.63 -14.76 6.48
CA ASP A 321 -0.30 -14.89 7.90
C ASP A 321 0.67 -13.74 8.25
N PRO A 322 0.28 -12.74 9.05
CA PRO A 322 1.12 -11.59 9.37
C PRO A 322 2.03 -11.81 10.60
N GLN A 323 2.07 -13.01 11.18
CA GLN A 323 2.75 -13.26 12.46
C GLN A 323 4.26 -12.96 12.43
N LEU A 324 4.94 -13.23 11.31
CA LEU A 324 6.39 -12.97 11.22
C LEU A 324 6.69 -11.47 11.28
N ALA A 325 5.90 -10.65 10.58
CA ALA A 325 6.03 -9.20 10.64
C ALA A 325 5.69 -8.66 12.04
N ALA A 326 4.67 -9.20 12.71
CA ALA A 326 4.35 -8.85 14.08
C ALA A 326 5.49 -9.16 15.05
N LYS A 327 6.10 -10.35 14.92
CA LYS A 327 7.19 -10.80 15.79
C LYS A 327 8.50 -10.07 15.54
N GLU A 328 8.93 -9.95 14.28
CA GLU A 328 10.27 -9.44 13.95
C GLU A 328 10.31 -7.93 13.73
N LEU A 329 9.22 -7.33 13.22
CA LEU A 329 9.16 -5.90 12.90
C LEU A 329 8.40 -5.09 13.96
N ASN A 330 7.76 -5.75 14.92
CA ASN A 330 6.81 -5.13 15.85
C ASN A 330 5.74 -4.33 15.10
N TRP A 331 5.25 -4.89 13.99
CA TRP A 331 4.29 -4.25 13.10
C TRP A 331 3.06 -5.13 12.90
N THR A 332 1.88 -4.52 12.93
CA THR A 332 0.61 -5.17 12.57
C THR A 332 -0.27 -4.12 11.93
N ALA A 333 -1.03 -4.50 10.90
CA ALA A 333 -2.05 -3.62 10.32
C ALA A 333 -3.10 -3.28 11.37
N LYS A 334 -3.54 -2.02 11.41
CA LYS A 334 -4.43 -1.49 12.45
C LYS A 334 -5.80 -1.11 11.91
N ARG A 335 -5.89 -0.76 10.63
CA ARG A 335 -7.09 -0.21 10.01
C ARG A 335 -7.89 -1.33 9.36
N GLY A 336 -9.16 -1.44 9.71
CA GLY A 336 -10.10 -2.42 9.15
C GLY A 336 -10.70 -1.99 7.80
N LEU A 337 -11.53 -2.84 7.20
CA LEU A 337 -12.18 -2.57 5.90
C LEU A 337 -12.99 -1.27 5.91
N ASP A 338 -13.73 -1.00 6.99
CA ASP A 338 -14.52 0.23 7.14
C ASP A 338 -13.65 1.49 7.06
N GLU A 339 -12.49 1.51 7.71
CA GLU A 339 -11.55 2.64 7.66
C GLU A 339 -10.93 2.77 6.25
N MET A 340 -10.58 1.66 5.60
CA MET A 340 -10.08 1.67 4.22
C MET A 340 -11.08 2.32 3.26
N CYS A 341 -12.35 1.94 3.36
CA CYS A 341 -13.43 2.51 2.57
C CYS A 341 -13.67 3.99 2.91
N MET A 342 -13.69 4.34 4.20
CA MET A 342 -13.87 5.73 4.65
C MET A 342 -12.78 6.66 4.11
N TYR A 343 -11.51 6.31 4.30
CA TYR A 343 -10.40 7.14 3.80
C TYR A 343 -10.36 7.19 2.28
N LYS A 344 -10.77 6.11 1.58
CA LYS A 344 -10.95 6.14 0.12
C LYS A 344 -12.04 7.12 -0.30
N CYS A 345 -13.19 7.13 0.38
CA CYS A 345 -14.27 8.07 0.11
C CYS A 345 -13.83 9.52 0.33
N LEU A 346 -13.10 9.77 1.43
CA LEU A 346 -12.53 11.09 1.71
C LEU A 346 -11.61 11.56 0.58
N SER A 347 -10.76 10.68 0.04
CA SER A 347 -9.80 11.04 -1.01
C SER A 347 -10.41 11.33 -2.37
N ILE A 348 -11.70 11.02 -2.58
CA ILE A 348 -12.41 11.24 -3.84
C ILE A 348 -13.54 12.27 -3.70
N GLY A 349 -13.54 13.03 -2.60
CA GLY A 349 -14.43 14.18 -2.40
C GLY A 349 -15.81 13.85 -1.82
N PHE A 350 -15.98 12.69 -1.17
CA PHE A 350 -17.12 12.53 -0.28
C PHE A 350 -16.92 13.37 0.98
N ASP A 351 -17.94 14.14 1.34
CA ASP A 351 -17.86 15.15 2.40
C ASP A 351 -17.50 14.53 3.76
N GLU A 352 -16.67 15.22 4.56
CA GLU A 352 -16.26 14.75 5.89
C GLU A 352 -17.47 14.51 6.80
N PHE A 353 -18.56 15.25 6.58
CA PHE A 353 -19.78 15.15 7.39
C PHE A 353 -20.48 13.80 7.21
N HIS A 354 -20.56 13.30 5.97
CA HIS A 354 -21.18 12.00 5.68
C HIS A 354 -20.27 10.84 6.10
N THR A 355 -18.95 11.01 6.07
CA THR A 355 -18.01 9.96 6.49
C THR A 355 -17.83 9.87 8.02
N ARG A 356 -17.86 11.00 8.76
CA ARG A 356 -17.65 11.04 10.23
C ARG A 356 -18.90 10.76 11.07
N LEU A 357 -20.10 11.19 10.65
CA LEU A 357 -21.33 10.95 11.42
C LEU A 357 -21.61 9.46 11.65
N TRP A 358 -21.24 8.62 10.68
CA TRP A 358 -21.47 7.18 10.74
C TRP A 358 -20.54 6.42 11.69
N TYR A 359 -19.27 6.83 11.80
CA TYR A 359 -18.33 6.18 12.72
C TYR A 359 -18.73 6.40 14.19
N ASN A 360 -19.26 7.58 14.50
CA ASN A 360 -19.84 7.88 15.82
C ASN A 360 -21.12 7.06 16.11
N HIS A 361 -21.85 6.58 15.10
CA HIS A 361 -23.02 5.71 15.30
C HIS A 361 -22.66 4.23 15.45
N CYS A 362 -21.59 3.74 14.84
CA CYS A 362 -21.14 2.35 15.01
C CYS A 362 -20.30 2.11 16.27
N GLY A 363 -19.71 3.15 16.86
CA GLY A 363 -18.91 3.07 18.10
C GLY A 363 -19.66 3.33 19.42
N LEU A 364 -20.95 3.66 19.37
CA LEU A 364 -21.77 4.04 20.54
C LEU A 364 -23.05 3.19 20.59
N VAL A 365 -22.92 1.88 20.73
CA VAL A 365 -23.97 1.03 21.30
C VAL A 365 -23.47 0.48 22.64
N GLY A 366 -23.32 1.40 23.59
CA GLY A 366 -22.90 1.10 24.95
C GLY A 366 -22.66 2.40 25.70
N MET A 367 -23.62 2.79 26.54
CA MET A 367 -23.77 4.13 27.17
C MET A 367 -24.36 5.14 26.17
N VAL A 368 -25.61 5.57 26.28
CA VAL A 368 -26.15 6.35 27.39
C VAL A 368 -27.63 6.02 27.60
N ASN A 369 -27.95 5.36 28.72
CA ASN A 369 -29.21 5.59 29.42
C ASN A 369 -29.08 6.92 30.18
N ASN A 370 -30.18 7.68 30.23
CA ASN A 370 -30.42 8.89 31.03
C ASN A 370 -29.91 10.23 30.45
N CYS A 371 -30.80 10.99 29.79
CA CYS A 371 -31.34 12.24 30.34
C CYS A 371 -32.44 12.87 29.42
N PRO A 372 -33.33 13.72 29.97
CA PRO A 372 -34.73 13.82 29.56
C PRO A 372 -35.04 14.98 28.59
N ASN A 373 -36.22 14.86 27.97
CA ASN A 373 -37.09 15.91 27.40
C ASN A 373 -36.56 17.36 27.40
N MET A 374 -36.44 17.95 26.22
CA MET A 374 -36.75 19.36 26.04
C MET A 374 -37.67 19.55 24.82
N ASN A 375 -38.94 19.85 25.14
CA ASN A 375 -39.90 20.55 24.31
C ASN A 375 -39.49 22.02 24.13
N GLU A 376 -40.11 22.68 23.14
CA GLU A 376 -40.15 24.14 22.88
C GLU A 376 -38.84 24.72 22.30
N ARG A 377 -38.76 25.34 21.11
CA ARG A 377 -39.68 26.17 20.31
C ARG A 377 -39.39 26.06 18.82
#